data_AF-A0A6V7JYG1-F1
#
_entry.id   AF-A0A6V7JYG1-F1
#
_cell.length_a   1.000
_cell.length_b   1.000
_cell.length_c   1.000
_cell.angle_alpha   90.00
_cell.angle_beta   90.00
_cell.angle_gamma   90.00
#
_symmetry.space_group_name_H-M   'P 1'
#
loop_
_entity.id
_entity.type
_entity.pdbx_description
1 polymer ?
#
loop_
_entity_poly.entity_id
_entity_poly.type
_entity_poly.pdbx_seq_one_letter_code
_entity_poly.pdbx_strand_id
1 'polypeptide(L)' 'QLLHKYSVRASDGHMKLLKVIKNPITDHLPVGCRKITMSFSSKAVKSPKELVPEDEPIAIVIGAMAHGQ' A
#
# COMPACT_ATOMS: atom_id res chain seq x y z
N GLN A 1 11.49 -10.99 13.60
CA GLN A 1 12.67 -11.05 12.69
C GLN A 1 12.73 -9.87 11.70
N LEU A 2 11.65 -9.51 10.98
CA LEU A 2 11.68 -8.43 9.97
C LEU A 2 12.14 -7.07 10.53
N LEU A 3 11.59 -6.63 11.66
CA LEU A 3 11.96 -5.34 12.26
C LEU A 3 13.39 -5.30 12.83
N HIS A 4 13.92 -6.44 13.25
CA HIS A 4 15.30 -6.53 13.78
C HIS A 4 16.35 -6.59 12.67
N LYS A 5 16.03 -7.23 11.53
CA LYS A 5 16.97 -7.46 10.41
C LYS A 5 16.68 -6.57 9.19
N TYR A 6 15.63 -5.75 9.26
CA TYR A 6 15.08 -4.89 8.20
C TYR A 6 14.77 -5.58 6.87
N SER A 7 14.86 -6.91 6.80
CA SER A 7 14.53 -7.71 5.62
C SER A 7 14.29 -9.18 5.96
N VAL A 8 13.52 -9.86 5.13
CA VAL A 8 13.33 -11.32 5.12
C VAL A 8 13.70 -11.82 3.73
N ARG A 9 14.49 -12.91 3.66
CA ARG A 9 14.95 -13.52 2.40
C ARG A 9 14.27 -14.86 2.17
N ALA A 10 14.21 -15.28 0.91
CA ALA A 10 13.78 -16.62 0.54
C ALA A 10 14.70 -17.68 1.19
N SER A 11 14.16 -18.86 1.49
CA SER A 11 14.91 -19.95 2.11
C SER A 11 15.95 -20.57 1.17
N ASP A 12 15.69 -20.49 -0.13
CA ASP A 12 16.41 -21.14 -1.23
C ASP A 12 17.21 -20.14 -2.09
N GLY A 13 17.26 -18.85 -1.72
CA GLY A 13 17.96 -17.85 -2.53
C GLY A 13 18.24 -16.51 -1.84
N HIS A 14 18.99 -15.66 -2.54
CA HIS A 14 19.38 -14.34 -2.02
C HIS A 14 18.29 -13.26 -2.13
N MET A 15 17.16 -13.57 -2.75
CA MET A 15 16.05 -12.63 -2.99
C MET A 15 15.43 -12.16 -1.67
N LYS A 16 15.23 -10.84 -1.53
CA LYS A 16 14.51 -10.25 -0.39
C LYS A 16 13.02 -10.28 -0.69
N LEU A 17 12.26 -10.99 0.12
CA LEU A 17 10.79 -11.09 0.01
C LEU A 17 10.12 -9.89 0.70
N LEU A 18 10.65 -9.46 1.84
CA LEU A 18 10.19 -8.29 2.58
C LEU A 18 11.39 -7.41 2.93
N LYS A 19 11.20 -6.09 2.86
CA LYS A 19 12.24 -5.10 3.17
C LYS A 19 11.58 -3.87 3.82
N VAL A 20 12.17 -3.38 4.91
CA VAL A 20 11.81 -2.08 5.48
C VAL A 20 12.41 -0.97 4.61
N ILE A 21 11.60 -0.01 4.20
CA ILE A 21 11.98 1.12 3.32
C ILE A 21 11.82 2.45 4.06
N LYS A 22 12.49 3.50 3.55
CA LYS A 22 12.41 4.84 4.14
C LYS A 22 11.07 5.51 3.79
N ASN A 23 10.52 6.25 4.74
CA ASN A 23 9.39 7.16 4.51
C ASN A 23 9.86 8.43 3.77
N PRO A 24 8.94 9.12 3.05
CA PRO A 24 7.50 8.82 2.90
C PRO A 24 7.20 7.74 1.85
N ILE A 25 6.04 7.08 1.97
CA ILE A 25 5.61 6.04 1.01
C ILE A 25 5.41 6.57 -0.42
N THR A 26 5.14 7.87 -0.57
CA THR A 26 4.94 8.54 -1.85
C THR A 26 6.16 8.46 -2.77
N ASP A 27 7.37 8.35 -2.21
CA ASP A 27 8.62 8.27 -2.97
C ASP A 27 8.79 6.92 -3.69
N HIS A 28 8.00 5.91 -3.29
CA HIS A 28 8.04 4.56 -3.84
C HIS A 28 6.85 4.26 -4.75
N LEU A 29 5.92 5.20 -4.90
CA LEU A 29 4.77 5.06 -5.81
C LEU A 29 5.16 5.56 -7.20
N PRO A 30 4.59 4.96 -8.27
CA PRO A 30 4.84 5.41 -9.63
C PRO A 30 4.28 6.82 -9.87
N VAL A 31 4.81 7.51 -10.88
CA VAL A 31 4.29 8.81 -11.33
C VAL A 31 2.84 8.66 -11.78
N GLY A 32 2.00 9.66 -11.48
CA GLY A 32 0.57 9.62 -11.81
C GLY A 32 -0.27 8.73 -10.90
N CYS A 33 0.31 8.14 -9.84
CA CYS A 33 -0.43 7.24 -8.96
C CYS A 33 -1.55 7.96 -8.19
N ARG A 34 -2.81 7.62 -8.50
CA ARG A 34 -3.97 8.09 -7.76
C ARG A 34 -4.04 7.42 -6.40
N LYS A 35 -4.08 8.21 -5.33
CA LYS A 35 -4.12 7.72 -3.94
C LYS A 35 -5.53 7.86 -3.39
N ILE A 36 -6.14 6.75 -2.95
CA ILE A 36 -7.49 6.74 -2.37
C ILE A 36 -7.46 6.06 -1.00
N THR A 37 -7.96 6.74 0.03
CA THR A 37 -8.12 6.16 1.36
C THR A 37 -9.52 5.57 1.52
N MET A 38 -9.58 4.36 2.07
CA MET A 38 -10.85 3.74 2.45
C MET A 38 -11.24 4.21 3.85
N SER A 39 -12.38 4.89 3.99
CA SER A 39 -12.94 5.27 5.29
C SER A 39 -14.46 5.05 5.31
N PHE A 40 -14.94 4.52 6.43
CA PHE A 40 -16.36 4.34 6.71
C PHE A 40 -17.12 5.67 6.77
N SER A 41 -16.44 6.75 7.18
CA SER A 41 -17.04 8.08 7.28
C SER A 41 -17.11 8.84 5.95
N SER A 42 -16.70 8.21 4.83
CA SER A 42 -16.73 8.85 3.52
C SER A 42 -18.16 9.17 3.08
N LYS A 43 -18.35 10.34 2.46
CA LYS A 43 -19.68 10.79 1.99
C LYS A 43 -20.20 9.99 0.79
N ALA A 44 -19.32 9.33 0.05
CA ALA A 44 -19.63 8.67 -1.20
C ALA A 44 -19.14 7.22 -1.15
N VAL A 45 -20.09 6.30 -1.28
CA VAL A 45 -19.81 4.88 -1.48
C VAL A 45 -19.77 4.62 -2.98
N LYS A 46 -18.69 4.01 -3.47
CA LYS A 46 -18.51 3.64 -4.88
C LYS A 46 -18.25 2.16 -5.02
N SER A 47 -18.71 1.57 -6.11
CA SER A 47 -18.35 0.19 -6.46
C SER A 47 -16.84 0.12 -6.72
N PRO A 48 -16.10 -0.91 -6.24
CA PRO A 48 -14.68 -1.06 -6.54
C PRO A 48 -14.38 -1.08 -8.04
N LYS A 49 -15.31 -1.56 -8.86
CA LYS A 49 -15.18 -1.57 -10.33
C LYS A 49 -15.08 -0.16 -10.92
N GLU A 50 -15.71 0.83 -10.30
CA GLU A 50 -15.68 2.24 -10.73
C GLU A 50 -14.41 2.98 -10.28
N LEU A 51 -13.60 2.35 -9.41
CA LEU A 51 -12.36 2.94 -8.92
C LEU A 51 -11.16 2.58 -9.79
N VAL A 52 -11.29 1.56 -10.65
CA VAL A 52 -10.21 1.07 -11.51
C VAL A 52 -9.98 2.07 -12.66
N PRO A 53 -8.84 2.76 -12.71
CA PRO A 53 -8.47 3.58 -13.86
C PRO A 53 -8.13 2.70 -15.08
N GLU A 54 -8.28 3.25 -16.29
CA GLU A 54 -7.97 2.52 -17.53
C GLU A 54 -6.46 2.30 -17.71
N ASP A 55 -5.66 3.37 -17.63
CA ASP A 55 -4.21 3.34 -17.93
C ASP A 55 -3.31 4.01 -16.86
N GLU A 56 -3.85 4.28 -15.67
CA GLU A 56 -3.10 4.94 -14.58
C GLU A 56 -2.89 4.01 -13.37
N PRO A 57 -1.79 4.13 -12.63
CA PRO A 57 -1.62 3.36 -11.40
C PRO A 57 -2.53 3.90 -10.28
N ILE A 58 -3.03 3.01 -9.43
CA ILE A 58 -3.84 3.35 -8.25
C ILE A 58 -3.25 2.75 -6.98
N ALA A 59 -3.20 3.55 -5.91
CA ALA A 59 -2.82 3.12 -4.57
C ALA A 59 -4.03 3.26 -3.63
N ILE A 60 -4.45 2.13 -3.04
CA ILE A 60 -5.53 2.08 -2.06
C ILE A 60 -4.93 2.02 -0.66
N VAL A 61 -5.28 2.98 0.19
CA VAL A 61 -4.84 3.03 1.59
C VAL A 61 -5.91 2.40 2.48
N ILE A 62 -5.54 1.32 3.16
CA ILE A 62 -6.39 0.59 4.09
C ILE A 62 -5.77 0.70 5.50
N GLY A 63 -6.53 1.22 6.45
CA GLY A 63 -6.11 1.28 7.85
C GLY A 63 -6.09 -0.12 8.46
N ALA A 64 -4.89 -0.68 8.68
CA ALA A 64 -4.70 -1.95 9.38
C ALA A 64 -4.73 -1.75 10.92
N MET A 65 -5.83 -1.22 11.44
CA MET A 65 -6.02 -0.89 12.86
C MET A 65 -7.35 -1.46 13.37
N ALA A 66 -7.42 -1.77 14.68
CA ALA A 66 -8.65 -2.28 15.30
C ALA A 66 -9.77 -1.22 15.33
N HIS A 67 -9.40 0.02 15.66
CA HIS A 67 -10.29 1.19 15.68
C HIS A 67 -9.49 2.42 15.23
N GLY A 68 -10.15 3.32 14.50
CA GLY A 68 -9.68 4.66 14.19
C GLY A 68 -10.64 5.37 13.25
N GLN A 69 -10.22 6.49 12.67
CA GLN A 69 -11.07 7.39 11.87
C GLN A 69 -10.77 7.29 10.37
#